data_AF-A0A9Q1RNN3-F1
#
_entry.id   AF-A0A9Q1RNN3-F1
#
_cell.length_a   1.000
_cell.length_b   1.000
_cell.length_c   1.000
_cell.angle_alpha   90.00
_cell.angle_beta   90.00
_cell.angle_gamma   90.00
#
_symmetry.space_group_name_H-M   'P 1'
#
loop_
_entity.id
_entity.type
_entity.pdbx_description
1 polymer ?
#
loop_
_entity_poly.entity_id
_entity_poly.type
_entity_poly.pdbx_seq_one_letter_code
_entity_poly.pdbx_strand_id
1 'polypeptide(L)'
;MARFLAKLIDEKLMGAMYKVCYGKGEEKEKGRDEACEVLKYLENELEDKKFFGGDNIGFVDIVASYIALWFGAIQEAIGVELLTKEKFPKLSK
;
A
#
# COMPACT_ATOMS: atom_id res chain seq x y z
N MET A 1 1.43 -16.09 7.99
CA MET A 1 1.83 -14.89 7.23
C MET A 1 0.66 -14.22 6.52
N ALA A 2 -0.12 -14.90 5.67
CA ALA A 2 -1.19 -14.26 4.87
C ALA A 2 -2.19 -13.40 5.67
N ARG A 3 -2.72 -13.88 6.79
CA ARG A 3 -3.64 -13.10 7.64
C ARG A 3 -2.98 -11.87 8.26
N PHE A 4 -1.68 -11.92 8.54
CA PHE A 4 -0.93 -10.79 9.06
C PHE A 4 -0.77 -9.71 7.99
N LEU A 5 -0.38 -10.07 6.76
CA LEU A 5 -0.26 -9.12 5.66
C LEU A 5 -1.61 -8.49 5.29
N ALA A 6 -2.68 -9.28 5.26
CA ALA A 6 -4.02 -8.76 5.06
C ALA A 6 -4.41 -7.74 6.14
N LYS A 7 -4.16 -8.05 7.41
CA LYS A 7 -4.42 -7.14 8.54
C LYS A 7 -3.53 -5.90 8.49
N LEU A 8 -2.28 -6.03 8.04
CA LEU A 8 -1.37 -4.90 7.85
C LEU A 8 -1.90 -3.91 6.81
N ILE A 9 -2.43 -4.42 5.69
CA ILE A 9 -3.06 -3.58 4.66
C ILE A 9 -4.32 -2.91 5.21
N ASP A 10 -5.22 -3.70 5.79
CA ASP A 10 -6.55 -3.22 6.23
C ASP A 10 -6.45 -2.23 7.39
N GLU A 11 -5.58 -2.47 8.38
CA GLU A 11 -5.48 -1.59 9.56
C GLU A 11 -4.45 -0.48 9.38
N LYS A 12 -3.21 -0.82 8.99
CA LYS A 12 -2.14 0.19 8.92
C LYS A 12 -2.17 0.98 7.63
N LEU A 13 -2.22 0.33 6.45
CA LEU A 13 -2.14 1.06 5.19
C LEU A 13 -3.39 1.93 4.97
N MET A 14 -4.58 1.38 5.17
CA MET A 14 -5.81 2.19 5.04
C MET A 14 -5.91 3.27 6.11
N GLY A 15 -5.51 2.99 7.36
CA GLY A 15 -5.45 4.00 8.42
C GLY A 15 -4.48 5.14 8.10
N ALA A 16 -3.32 4.83 7.53
CA ALA A 16 -2.35 5.81 7.05
C ALA A 16 -2.93 6.65 5.90
N MET A 17 -3.55 6.01 4.91
CA MET A 17 -4.19 6.72 3.79
C MET A 17 -5.37 7.60 4.25
N TYR A 18 -6.13 7.18 5.26
CA TYR A 18 -7.16 8.02 5.88
C TYR A 18 -6.56 9.33 6.43
N LYS A 19 -5.43 9.24 7.15
CA LYS A 19 -4.69 10.44 7.63
C LYS A 19 -4.18 11.29 6.47
N VAL A 20 -3.70 10.68 5.38
CA VAL A 20 -3.23 11.43 4.20
C VAL A 20 -4.37 12.20 3.52
N CYS A 21 -5.55 11.58 3.44
CA CYS A 21 -6.74 12.18 2.81
C CYS A 21 -7.39 13.26 3.66
N TYR A 22 -7.53 13.04 4.98
CA TYR A 22 -8.38 13.85 5.84
C TYR A 22 -7.64 14.55 6.99
N GLY A 23 -6.40 14.14 7.29
CA GLY A 23 -5.58 14.73 8.33
C GLY A 23 -5.07 16.13 7.95
N LYS A 24 -4.62 16.88 8.95
CA LYS A 24 -4.09 18.25 8.80
C LYS A 24 -2.70 18.37 9.40
N GLY A 25 -1.84 19.17 8.78
CA GLY A 25 -0.49 19.45 9.26
C GLY A 25 0.30 18.16 9.52
N GLU A 26 0.79 18.00 10.74
CA GLU A 26 1.61 16.86 11.17
C GLU A 26 0.92 15.51 11.00
N GLU A 27 -0.40 15.43 11.16
CA GLU A 27 -1.13 14.16 10.98
C GLU A 27 -1.06 13.65 9.55
N LYS A 28 -1.15 14.58 8.58
CA LYS A 28 -1.05 14.25 7.16
C LYS A 28 0.34 13.72 6.82
N GLU A 29 1.39 14.37 7.32
CA GLU A 29 2.78 13.96 7.09
C GLU A 29 3.08 12.61 7.76
N LYS A 30 2.63 12.40 9.00
CA LYS A 30 2.71 11.10 9.67
C LYS A 30 2.02 9.99 8.87
N GLY A 31 0.87 10.29 8.27
CA GLY A 31 0.17 9.37 7.37
C GLY A 31 1.01 8.99 6.15
N ARG A 32 1.77 9.94 5.56
CA ARG A 32 2.66 9.65 4.44
C ARG A 32 3.79 8.71 4.84
N ASP A 33 4.40 8.95 5.99
CA ASP A 33 5.51 8.13 6.50
C ASP A 33 5.05 6.70 6.81
N GLU A 34 3.93 6.57 7.53
CA GLU A 34 3.32 5.27 7.84
C GLU A 34 2.93 4.50 6.57
N ALA A 35 2.33 5.17 5.58
CA ALA A 35 1.98 4.55 4.31
C ALA A 35 3.23 4.07 3.57
N CYS A 36 4.28 4.89 3.49
CA CYS A 36 5.55 4.52 2.85
C CYS A 36 6.22 3.33 3.54
N GLU A 37 6.20 3.27 4.88
CA GLU A 37 6.74 2.14 5.65
C GLU A 37 6.03 0.84 5.30
N VAL A 38 4.69 0.85 5.26
CA VAL A 38 3.89 -0.33 4.94
C VAL A 38 4.10 -0.74 3.48
N LEU A 39 4.09 0.20 2.54
CA LEU A 39 4.36 -0.09 1.12
C LEU A 39 5.75 -0.72 0.94
N LYS A 40 6.77 -0.22 1.65
CA LYS A 40 8.12 -0.80 1.61
C LYS A 40 8.16 -2.21 2.16
N TYR A 41 7.41 -2.48 3.23
CA TYR A 41 7.30 -3.82 3.77
C TYR A 41 6.63 -4.77 2.77
N LEU A 42 5.52 -4.36 2.15
CA LEU A 42 4.81 -5.15 1.14
C LEU A 42 5.64 -5.41 -0.13
N GLU A 43 6.39 -4.40 -0.59
CA GLU A 43 7.33 -4.51 -1.72
C GLU A 43 8.38 -5.60 -1.45
N ASN A 44 8.91 -5.65 -0.22
CA ASN A 44 9.87 -6.67 0.19
C ASN A 44 9.23 -8.04 0.32
N GLU A 45 8.00 -8.16 0.84
CA GLU A 45 7.29 -9.45 0.97
C GLU A 45 6.90 -10.05 -0.40
N LEU A 46 6.56 -9.18 -1.36
CA LEU A 46 6.27 -9.59 -2.74
C LEU A 46 7.53 -10.17 -3.41
N GLU A 47 8.72 -9.67 -3.05
CA GLU A 47 10.00 -10.09 -3.63
C GLU A 47 9.93 -10.12 -5.18
N ASP A 48 10.25 -11.24 -5.82
CA ASP A 48 10.14 -11.41 -7.27
C ASP A 48 8.90 -12.24 -7.65
N LYS A 49 8.00 -12.49 -6.69
CA LYS A 49 6.78 -13.27 -6.92
C LYS A 49 5.82 -12.49 -7.82
N LYS A 50 5.02 -13.22 -8.61
CA LYS A 50 3.97 -12.64 -9.44
C LYS A 50 2.80 -12.12 -8.59
N PHE A 51 2.45 -12.89 -7.58
CA PHE A 51 1.43 -12.60 -6.58
C PHE A 51 2.00 -12.85 -5.18
N PHE A 52 1.41 -12.27 -4.14
CA PHE A 52 1.72 -12.63 -2.75
C PHE A 52 1.43 -14.12 -2.49
N GLY A 53 0.47 -14.71 -3.20
CA GLY A 53 0.21 -16.16 -3.25
C GLY A 53 1.21 -16.99 -4.06
N GLY A 54 2.25 -16.39 -4.64
CA GLY A 54 3.22 -17.04 -5.52
C GLY A 54 2.79 -16.97 -6.99
N ASP A 55 2.53 -18.12 -7.60
CA ASP A 55 2.12 -18.23 -9.01
C ASP A 55 0.63 -17.97 -9.23
N ASN A 56 -0.18 -18.13 -8.18
CA ASN A 56 -1.63 -17.96 -8.21
C ASN A 56 -2.06 -16.84 -7.26
N ILE A 57 -3.22 -16.23 -7.55
CA ILE A 57 -3.86 -15.27 -6.66
C ILE A 57 -4.17 -15.96 -5.33
N GLY A 58 -3.67 -15.39 -4.24
CA GLY A 58 -3.93 -15.82 -2.87
C GLY A 58 -4.78 -14.82 -2.10
N PHE A 59 -4.98 -15.12 -0.81
CA PHE A 59 -5.77 -14.28 0.09
C PHE A 59 -5.23 -12.84 0.20
N VAL A 60 -3.91 -12.68 0.26
CA VAL A 60 -3.28 -11.34 0.37
C VAL A 60 -3.47 -10.54 -0.91
N ASP A 61 -3.42 -11.18 -2.07
CA ASP A 61 -3.63 -10.51 -3.37
C ASP A 61 -5.03 -9.91 -3.49
N ILE A 62 -6.04 -10.61 -2.98
CA ILE A 62 -7.42 -10.12 -2.96
C ILE A 62 -7.50 -8.84 -2.11
N VAL A 63 -6.88 -8.82 -0.95
CA VAL A 63 -6.86 -7.64 -0.06
C VAL A 63 -6.01 -6.52 -0.65
N ALA A 64 -4.83 -6.85 -1.20
CA ALA A 64 -3.90 -5.92 -1.84
C ALA A 64 -4.44 -5.35 -3.16
N SER A 65 -5.50 -5.93 -3.74
CA SER A 65 -6.19 -5.35 -4.91
C SER A 65 -6.65 -3.91 -4.68
N TYR A 66 -6.88 -3.53 -3.42
CA TYR A 66 -7.10 -2.13 -3.03
C TYR A 66 -5.97 -1.21 -3.52
N ILE A 67 -4.71 -1.64 -3.39
CA ILE A 67 -3.54 -0.86 -3.81
C ILE A 67 -3.56 -0.67 -5.33
N ALA A 68 -3.80 -1.75 -6.08
CA ALA A 68 -3.82 -1.70 -7.54
C ALA A 68 -4.99 -0.86 -8.10
N LEU A 69 -6.16 -0.89 -7.46
CA LEU A 69 -7.38 -0.27 -7.98
C LEU A 69 -7.60 1.17 -7.50
N TRP A 70 -7.30 1.47 -6.23
CA TRP A 70 -7.70 2.74 -5.61
C TRP A 70 -6.53 3.67 -5.33
N PHE A 71 -5.33 3.13 -5.12
CA PHE A 71 -4.21 3.95 -4.63
C PHE A 71 -3.84 5.05 -5.63
N GLY A 72 -3.68 4.72 -6.91
CA GLY A 72 -3.39 5.71 -7.95
C GLY A 72 -4.45 6.82 -8.05
N ALA A 73 -5.73 6.45 -8.05
CA ALA A 73 -6.84 7.41 -8.12
C ALA A 73 -6.89 8.33 -6.89
N ILE A 74 -6.71 7.79 -5.69
CA ILE A 74 -6.70 8.58 -4.45
C ILE A 74 -5.54 9.56 -4.46
N GLN A 75 -4.34 9.11 -4.86
CA GLN A 75 -3.13 9.91 -4.87
C GLN A 75 -3.20 11.09 -5.84
N GLU A 76 -3.75 10.85 -7.04
CA GLU A 76 -4.04 11.90 -8.01
C GLU A 76 -5.05 12.90 -7.44
N ALA A 77 -6.16 12.42 -6.85
CA ALA A 77 -7.22 13.27 -6.33
C ALA A 77 -6.76 14.21 -5.19
N ILE A 78 -5.80 13.77 -4.37
CA ILE A 78 -5.30 14.55 -3.22
C ILE A 78 -3.93 15.21 -3.47
N GLY A 79 -3.40 15.09 -4.69
CA GLY A 79 -2.14 15.70 -5.11
C GLY A 79 -0.93 15.20 -4.32
N VAL A 80 -0.85 13.90 -4.04
CA VAL A 80 0.30 13.29 -3.35
C VAL A 80 0.88 12.16 -4.19
N GLU A 81 2.17 11.92 -4.03
CA GLU A 81 2.86 10.86 -4.74
C GLU A 81 3.64 9.98 -3.74
N LEU A 82 3.04 8.85 -3.36
CA LEU A 82 3.63 7.85 -2.46
C LEU A 82 4.00 6.57 -3.23
N LEU A 83 3.08 5.99 -4.01
CA LEU A 83 3.35 4.75 -4.75
C LEU A 83 3.91 5.10 -6.14
N THR A 84 5.23 5.05 -6.29
CA THR A 84 5.89 5.30 -7.58
C THR A 84 6.64 4.06 -8.05
N LYS A 85 6.77 3.92 -9.37
CA LYS A 85 7.57 2.85 -9.99
C LYS A 85 9.05 2.90 -9.57
N GLU A 86 9.56 4.09 -9.26
CA GLU A 86 10.93 4.27 -8.79
C GLU A 86 11.12 3.73 -7.36
N LYS A 87 10.16 4.01 -6.45
CA LYS A 87 10.24 3.59 -5.05
C LYS A 87 9.78 2.15 -4.82
N PHE A 88 8.78 1.71 -5.58
CA PHE A 88 8.08 0.43 -5.40
C PHE A 88 7.85 -0.28 -6.75
N PRO A 89 8.94 -0.66 -7.45
CA PRO A 89 8.85 -1.25 -8.79
C PRO A 89 8.06 -2.56 -8.85
N LYS A 90 8.00 -3.36 -7.78
CA LYS A 90 7.32 -4.67 -7.74
C LYS A 90 5.84 -4.52 -7.49
N LEU A 91 5.45 -3.63 -6.57
CA LEU A 91 4.04 -3.28 -6.32
C LEU A 91 3.41 -2.47 -7.46
N SER A 92 4.23 -1.84 -8.30
CA SER A 92 3.78 -1.03 -9.44
C SER A 92 3.86 -1.76 -10.79
N LYS A 93 3.97 -3.09 -10.77
CA LYS A 93 3.97 -3.94 -11.98
C LYS A 93 2.63 -3.94 -12.69
#